data_AF-Q30U46-F1
#
_entry.id   AF-Q30U46-F1
#
_cell.length_a   1.000
_cell.length_b   1.000
_cell.length_c   1.000
_cell.angle_alpha   90.00
_cell.angle_beta   90.00
_cell.angle_gamma   90.00
#
_symmetry.space_group_name_H-M   'P 1'
#
loop_
_entity.id
_entity.type
_entity.pdbx_description
1 polymer ?
#
loop_
_entity_poly.entity_id
_entity_poly.type
_entity_poly.pdbx_seq_one_letter_code
_entity_poly.pdbx_strand_id
1 'polypeptide(L)'
;MWIKKLQIAIIEKDADTISILIETTPKFESVKEIESAIYLLKEANEVMHTLKNETALTMKQLKKNIDFLESTQPQIRSKLDLRF
;
A
#
# COMPACT_ATOMS: atom_id res chain seq x y z
N MET A 1 -19.17 -16.62 8.87
CA MET A 1 -19.42 -15.51 7.91
C MET A 1 -18.24 -14.55 7.69
N TRP A 2 -17.26 -14.47 8.60
CA TRP A 2 -16.07 -13.62 8.47
C TRP A 2 -15.05 -14.16 7.45
N ILE A 3 -14.78 -15.48 7.47
CA ILE A 3 -13.81 -16.14 6.56
C ILE A 3 -14.19 -15.97 5.08
N LYS A 4 -15.48 -16.11 4.73
CA LYS A 4 -15.94 -15.87 3.35
C LYS A 4 -15.71 -14.42 2.90
N LYS A 5 -15.91 -13.44 3.79
CA LYS A 5 -15.65 -12.03 3.48
C LYS A 5 -14.16 -11.75 3.30
N LEU A 6 -13.32 -12.34 4.16
CA LEU A 6 -11.86 -12.26 4.04
C LEU A 6 -11.38 -12.87 2.71
N GLN A 7 -11.94 -14.03 2.35
CA GLN A 7 -11.60 -14.73 1.11
C GLN A 7 -12.01 -13.92 -0.13
N ILE A 8 -13.19 -13.28 -0.12
CA ILE A 8 -13.61 -12.36 -1.18
C ILE A 8 -12.67 -11.14 -1.26
N ALA A 9 -12.34 -10.53 -0.12
CA ALA A 9 -11.45 -9.36 -0.09
C ALA A 9 -10.03 -9.67 -0.57
N ILE A 10 -9.53 -10.89 -0.31
CA ILE A 10 -8.24 -11.37 -0.84
C ILE A 10 -8.32 -11.56 -2.36
N ILE A 11 -9.40 -12.15 -2.87
CA ILE A 11 -9.61 -12.35 -4.31
C ILE A 11 -9.74 -11.01 -5.04
N GLU A 12 -10.48 -10.06 -4.46
CA GLU A 12 -10.67 -8.71 -5.01
C GLU A 12 -9.44 -7.81 -4.81
N LYS A 13 -8.41 -8.27 -4.08
CA LYS A 13 -7.22 -7.50 -3.69
C LYS A 13 -7.58 -6.15 -3.04
N ASP A 14 -8.69 -6.13 -2.31
CA ASP A 14 -9.19 -4.92 -1.67
C ASP A 14 -8.55 -4.75 -0.29
N ALA A 15 -7.43 -4.01 -0.27
CA ALA A 15 -6.63 -3.78 0.93
C ALA A 15 -7.40 -3.05 2.05
N ASP A 16 -8.36 -2.17 1.69
CA ASP A 16 -9.17 -1.45 2.67
C ASP A 16 -10.13 -2.41 3.37
N THR A 17 -10.80 -3.26 2.59
CA THR A 17 -11.72 -4.27 3.14
C THR A 17 -10.98 -5.31 3.97
N ILE A 18 -9.76 -5.71 3.58
CA ILE A 18 -8.88 -6.57 4.39
C ILE A 18 -8.53 -5.88 5.72
N SER A 19 -8.17 -4.59 5.71
CA SER A 19 -7.79 -3.85 6.91
C SER A 19 -8.96 -3.75 7.91
N ILE A 20 -10.16 -3.46 7.43
CA ILE A 20 -11.38 -3.39 8.26
C ILE A 20 -11.72 -4.77 8.86
N LEU A 21 -11.55 -5.83 8.07
CA LEU A 21 -11.81 -7.21 8.53
C LEU A 21 -10.80 -7.67 9.58
N ILE A 22 -9.54 -7.23 9.51
CA ILE A 22 -8.52 -7.53 10.52
C ILE A 22 -8.81 -6.82 11.84
N GLU A 23 -9.36 -5.60 11.81
CA GLU A 23 -9.77 -4.88 13.03
C GLU A 23 -10.97 -5.52 13.74
N THR A 24 -11.82 -6.24 13.01
CA THR A 24 -12.96 -6.94 13.59
C THR A 24 -12.57 -8.34 14.04
N THR A 25 -12.62 -8.59 15.36
CA THR A 25 -12.22 -9.88 15.94
C THR A 25 -13.07 -11.02 15.38
N PRO A 26 -12.48 -12.00 14.68
CA PRO A 26 -13.22 -13.13 14.15
C PRO A 26 -13.74 -14.03 15.27
N LYS A 27 -15.01 -14.44 15.16
CA LYS A 27 -15.54 -15.60 15.88
C LYS A 27 -15.34 -16.83 15.01
N PHE A 28 -14.50 -17.75 15.47
CA PHE A 28 -14.29 -19.05 14.84
C PHE A 28 -15.14 -20.10 15.56
N GLU A 29 -15.87 -20.93 14.82
CA GLU A 29 -16.71 -21.99 15.37
C GLU A 29 -16.00 -23.35 15.39
N SER A 30 -14.87 -23.49 14.68
CA SER A 30 -14.14 -24.76 14.58
C SER A 30 -12.63 -24.59 14.36
N VAL A 31 -11.84 -25.57 14.80
CA VAL A 31 -10.38 -25.63 14.59
C VAL A 31 -10.01 -25.61 13.10
N LYS A 32 -10.82 -26.23 12.24
CA LYS A 32 -10.65 -26.19 10.77
C LYS A 32 -10.81 -24.79 10.17
N GLU A 33 -11.67 -23.97 10.76
CA GLU A 33 -11.85 -22.57 10.34
C GLU A 33 -10.63 -21.72 10.70
N ILE A 34 -9.98 -22.02 11.82
CA ILE A 34 -8.75 -21.36 12.26
C ILE A 34 -7.59 -21.69 11.32
N GLU A 35 -7.40 -22.97 10.97
CA GLU A 35 -6.36 -23.36 10.00
C GLU A 35 -6.56 -22.67 8.65
N SER A 36 -7.79 -22.67 8.14
CA SER A 36 -8.11 -22.02 6.86
C SER A 36 -7.89 -20.50 6.91
N ALA A 37 -8.24 -19.86 8.02
CA ALA A 37 -8.00 -18.43 8.21
C ALA A 37 -6.51 -18.10 8.31
N ILE A 38 -5.68 -18.95 8.90
CA ILE A 38 -4.22 -18.76 8.96
C ILE A 38 -3.62 -18.78 7.55
N TYR A 39 -4.03 -19.72 6.69
CA TYR A 39 -3.56 -19.77 5.31
C TYR A 39 -3.99 -18.54 4.51
N LEU A 40 -5.25 -18.11 4.67
CA LEU A 40 -5.75 -16.90 4.01
C LEU A 40 -5.05 -15.63 4.51
N LEU A 41 -4.75 -15.52 5.80
CA LEU A 41 -3.99 -14.40 6.36
C LEU A 41 -2.56 -14.35 5.81
N LYS A 42 -1.95 -15.52 5.57
CA LYS A 42 -0.62 -15.59 4.95
C LYS A 42 -0.65 -15.07 3.52
N GLU A 43 -1.64 -15.49 2.71
CA GLU A 43 -1.82 -14.95 1.36
C GLU A 43 -2.12 -13.44 1.37
N ALA A 44 -3.01 -12.98 2.26
CA ALA A 44 -3.33 -11.56 2.40
C ALA A 44 -2.08 -10.74 2.73
N ASN A 45 -1.22 -11.24 3.62
CA ASN A 45 0.02 -10.58 3.97
C ASN A 45 1.00 -10.50 2.78
N GLU A 46 1.10 -11.56 1.99
CA GLU A 46 1.94 -11.59 0.79
C GLU A 46 1.45 -10.61 -0.29
N VAL A 47 0.13 -10.53 -0.51
CA VAL A 47 -0.50 -9.53 -1.40
C VAL A 47 -0.20 -8.11 -0.90
N MET A 48 -0.36 -7.85 0.40
CA MET A 48 -0.16 -6.53 0.97
C MET A 48 1.31 -6.10 0.93
N HIS A 49 2.24 -7.02 1.15
CA HIS A 49 3.68 -6.77 0.99
C HIS A 49 4.05 -6.48 -0.46
N THR A 50 3.47 -7.20 -1.42
CA THR A 50 3.69 -6.97 -2.85
C THR A 50 3.20 -5.58 -3.25
N LEU A 51 1.96 -5.23 -2.86
CA LEU A 51 1.37 -3.92 -3.13
C LEU A 51 2.20 -2.78 -2.51
N LYS A 52 2.69 -2.98 -1.28
CA LYS A 52 3.58 -2.02 -0.60
C LYS A 52 4.90 -1.84 -1.35
N ASN A 53 5.51 -2.92 -1.83
CA ASN A 53 6.75 -2.85 -2.59
C ASN A 53 6.56 -2.14 -3.94
N GLU A 54 5.48 -2.45 -4.66
CA GLU A 54 5.13 -1.75 -5.90
C GLU A 54 4.89 -0.26 -5.66
N THR A 55 4.14 0.08 -4.62
CA THR A 55 3.90 1.48 -4.24
C THR A 55 5.20 2.22 -3.92
N ALA A 56 6.12 1.57 -3.20
CA ALA A 56 7.42 2.14 -2.87
C ALA A 56 8.29 2.38 -4.12
N LEU A 57 8.26 1.46 -5.08
CA LEU A 57 8.95 1.63 -6.37
C LEU A 57 8.35 2.78 -7.18
N THR A 58 7.03 2.87 -7.26
CA THR A 58 6.33 3.97 -7.95
C THR A 58 6.63 5.32 -7.29
N MET A 59 6.60 5.41 -5.96
CA MET A 59 6.98 6.62 -5.24
C MET A 59 8.43 7.03 -5.52
N LYS A 60 9.36 6.07 -5.61
CA LYS A 60 10.76 6.35 -5.96
C LYS A 60 10.90 6.91 -7.37
N GLN A 61 10.12 6.41 -8.33
CA GLN A 61 10.09 6.94 -9.69
C GLN A 61 9.49 8.36 -9.73
N LEU A 62 8.38 8.59 -9.02
CA LEU A 62 7.76 9.91 -8.90
C LEU A 62 8.73 10.93 -8.30
N LYS A 63 9.44 10.56 -7.23
CA LYS A 63 10.46 11.42 -6.62
C LYS A 63 11.56 11.79 -7.62
N LYS A 64 12.09 10.82 -8.37
CA LYS A 64 13.08 11.10 -9.42
C LYS A 64 12.56 12.06 -10.49
N ASN A 65 11.30 11.92 -10.87
CA ASN A 65 10.69 12.80 -11.86
C ASN A 65 10.52 14.23 -11.31
N ILE A 66 10.15 14.38 -10.03
CA ILE A 66 10.10 15.68 -9.35
C ILE A 66 11.50 16.29 -9.29
N ASP A 67 12.50 15.55 -8.81
CA ASP A 67 13.89 16.01 -8.73
C ASP A 67 14.42 16.46 -10.11
N PHE A 68 14.05 15.73 -11.18
CA PHE A 68 14.39 16.11 -12.56
C PHE A 68 13.72 17.42 -12.98
N LEU A 69 12.40 17.57 -12.74
CA LEU A 69 11.65 18.78 -13.08
C LEU A 69 12.18 19.99 -12.29
N GLU A 70 12.54 19.83 -11.01
CA GLU A 70 13.17 20.87 -10.20
C GLU A 70 14.58 21.21 -10.71
N SER A 71 15.38 20.23 -11.13
CA SER A 71 16.72 20.48 -11.68
C SER A 71 16.71 21.19 -13.04
N THR A 72 15.62 21.06 -13.78
CA THR A 72 15.42 21.70 -15.09
C THR A 72 14.71 23.05 -14.98
N GLN A 73 14.20 23.42 -13.80
CA GLN A 73 13.70 24.77 -13.58
C GLN A 73 14.88 25.76 -13.61
N PRO A 74 14.82 26.80 -14.46
CA PRO A 74 15.80 27.86 -14.42
C PRO A 74 15.72 28.53 -13.05
N GLN A 75 16.84 28.48 -12.31
CA GLN A 75 17.00 29.29 -11.10
C GLN A 75 16.67 30.73 -11.49
N ILE A 76 15.54 31.24 -10.98
CA ILE A 76 15.21 32.66 -11.08
C ILE A 76 16.27 33.37 -10.24
N ARG A 77 17.43 33.65 -10.85
CA ARG A 77 18.40 34.58 -10.29
C ARG A 77 17.64 35.88 -10.17
N SER A 78 17.21 36.20 -8.94
CA SER A 78 16.55 37.45 -8.65
C SER A 78 17.46 38.55 -9.20
N LYS A 79 16.95 39.31 -10.16
CA LYS A 79 17.69 40.34 -10.90
C LYS A 79 18.03 41.57 -10.02
N LEU A 80 17.90 41.43 -8.70
CA LEU A 80 18.02 42.49 -7.70
C LEU A 80 19.40 42.55 -7.02
N ASP A 81 20.33 41.66 -7.36
CA ASP A 81 21.67 41.62 -6.74
C ASP A 81 22.76 42.24 -7.64
N LEU A 82 22.42 43.33 -8.35
CA LEU A 82 23.42 44.20 -8.98
C LEU A 82 23.74 45.32 -8.00
N ARG A 83 24.79 45.12 -7.18
CA ARG A 83 25.38 46.19 -6.36
C ARG A 83 26.14 47.15 -7.29
N PHE A 84 25.68 48.39 -7.36
CA PHE A 84 26.42 49.54 -7.89
C PHE A 84 27.35 50.10 -6.81
#